data_AF-A0A1H3SAB9-F1
#
_entry.id   AF-A0A1H3SAB9-F1
#
_cell.length_a   1.000
_cell.length_b   1.000
_cell.length_c   1.000
_cell.angle_alpha   90.00
_cell.angle_beta   90.00
_cell.angle_gamma   90.00
#
_symmetry.space_group_name_H-M   'P 1'
#
loop_
_entity.id
_entity.type
_entity.pdbx_description
1 polymer ?
#
loop_
_entity_poly.entity_id
_entity_poly.type
_entity_poly.pdbx_seq_one_letter_code
_entity_poly.pdbx_strand_id
1 'polypeptide(L)'
;MATDFYDALGVARSASADEIQRAYRKLARQLHPDVNPEPGAEERFKEISEAYQVLSDPDQRKKYDRFGADFRRVPDDFDERAYAGAGGRVRRTQAGPGFGGGFEGFEGVDIEDLLGGFFRGRGAGGPVAGADQEAELELTVEEAYRGGRRHLSIGGERGYDVDIPAGVVDGQRIRLAGQGGRASGNAAPGDLYLVVRIKPHPRYRLSGRDITVDLPVSPWEAALGATVPVLTPGGEVKVRVAAGSSTGRRLRLRGEGLPNPKGKPGDLYAEVRVLVPKKLGKRERELFEELAAVSDFDPRRS
;
A
#
# COMPACT_ATOMS: atom_id res chain seq x y z
N MET A 1 5.79 41.17 -10.52
CA MET A 1 4.87 41.30 -11.67
C MET A 1 4.80 39.91 -12.28
N ALA A 2 3.61 39.36 -12.53
CA ALA A 2 3.52 38.01 -13.11
C ALA A 2 4.11 38.05 -14.52
N THR A 3 5.28 37.43 -14.70
CA THR A 3 5.93 37.31 -16.00
C THR A 3 5.01 36.50 -16.90
N ASP A 4 4.83 36.96 -18.14
CA ASP A 4 4.10 36.19 -19.13
C ASP A 4 4.81 34.85 -19.41
N PHE A 5 4.08 33.76 -19.63
CA PHE A 5 4.66 32.43 -19.80
C PHE A 5 5.50 32.33 -21.09
N TYR A 6 5.17 33.11 -22.13
CA TYR A 6 5.98 33.16 -23.33
C TYR A 6 7.29 33.91 -23.06
N ASP A 7 7.24 34.99 -22.27
CA ASP A 7 8.42 35.74 -21.86
C ASP A 7 9.32 34.92 -20.91
N ALA A 8 8.72 34.15 -20.00
CA ALA A 8 9.44 33.24 -19.10
C ALA A 8 10.24 32.18 -19.87
N LEU A 9 9.66 31.66 -20.97
CA LEU A 9 10.34 30.71 -21.85
C LEU A 9 11.21 31.38 -22.93
N GLY A 10 11.18 32.71 -23.04
CA GLY A 10 11.93 33.47 -24.05
C GLY A 10 11.49 33.18 -25.50
N VAL A 11 10.20 32.91 -25.71
CA VAL A 11 9.62 32.58 -27.02
C VAL A 11 8.52 33.58 -27.41
N ALA A 12 8.24 33.71 -28.70
CA ALA A 12 7.13 34.55 -29.17
C ALA A 12 5.77 33.89 -28.83
N ARG A 13 4.71 34.69 -28.66
CA ARG A 13 3.33 34.17 -28.50
C ARG A 13 2.87 33.29 -29.65
N SER A 14 3.40 33.53 -30.85
CA SER A 14 3.14 32.73 -32.05
C SER A 14 4.00 31.46 -32.14
N ALA A 15 4.82 31.14 -31.13
CA ALA A 15 5.72 30.00 -31.17
C ALA A 15 4.93 28.68 -31.31
N SER A 16 5.44 27.81 -32.17
CA SER A 16 4.95 26.44 -32.30
C SER A 16 5.20 25.64 -31.03
N ALA A 17 4.45 24.55 -30.84
CA ALA A 17 4.67 23.63 -29.72
C ALA A 17 6.12 23.12 -29.66
N ASP A 18 6.74 22.88 -30.83
CA ASP A 18 8.13 22.42 -30.94
C ASP A 18 9.13 23.50 -30.52
N GLU A 19 8.84 24.77 -30.76
CA GLU A 19 9.67 25.90 -30.30
C GLU A 19 9.58 26.08 -28.78
N ILE A 20 8.36 26.00 -28.23
CA ILE A 20 8.10 26.05 -26.78
C ILE A 20 8.84 24.91 -26.06
N GLN A 21 8.75 23.69 -26.59
CA GLN A 21 9.43 22.52 -26.02
C GLN A 21 10.95 22.62 -26.12
N ARG A 22 11.49 23.15 -27.23
CA ARG A 22 12.94 23.34 -27.38
C ARG A 22 13.47 24.41 -26.44
N ALA A 23 12.74 25.51 -26.26
CA ALA A 23 13.09 26.56 -25.32
C ALA A 23 13.09 26.05 -23.87
N TYR A 24 12.03 25.33 -23.46
CA TYR A 24 11.97 24.71 -22.13
C TYR A 24 13.14 23.76 -21.89
N ARG A 25 13.42 22.83 -22.82
CA ARG A 25 14.54 21.88 -22.65
C ARG A 25 15.89 22.57 -22.52
N LYS A 26 16.09 23.67 -23.24
CA LYS A 26 17.33 24.47 -23.16
C LYS A 26 17.46 25.13 -21.80
N LEU A 27 16.40 25.79 -21.32
CA LEU A 27 16.38 26.49 -20.04
C LEU A 27 16.44 25.53 -18.85
N ALA A 28 15.71 24.42 -18.90
CA ALA A 28 15.69 23.40 -17.84
C ALA A 28 17.08 22.81 -17.58
N ARG A 29 17.89 22.55 -18.61
CA ARG A 29 19.28 22.09 -18.43
C ARG A 29 20.21 23.16 -17.85
N GLN A 30 19.93 24.44 -18.10
CA GLN A 30 20.74 25.57 -17.63
C GLN A 30 20.39 25.99 -16.20
N LEU A 31 19.16 25.71 -15.75
CA LEU A 31 18.61 26.13 -14.47
C LEU A 31 18.38 24.96 -13.51
N HIS A 32 18.77 23.73 -13.89
CA HIS A 32 18.60 22.56 -13.04
C HIS A 32 19.41 22.73 -11.72
N PRO A 33 18.82 22.44 -10.54
CA PRO A 33 19.48 22.64 -9.25
C PRO A 33 20.83 21.93 -9.13
N ASP A 34 20.97 20.75 -9.74
CA ASP A 34 22.21 19.96 -9.71
C ASP A 34 23.31 20.51 -10.64
N VAL A 35 22.96 21.35 -11.61
CA VAL A 35 23.89 21.86 -12.63
C VAL A 35 24.22 23.34 -12.41
N ASN A 36 23.30 24.10 -11.81
CA ASN A 36 23.45 25.52 -11.57
C ASN A 36 23.21 25.90 -10.10
N PRO A 37 24.28 26.17 -9.33
CA PRO A 37 24.20 26.54 -7.92
C PRO A 37 23.95 28.04 -7.68
N GLU A 38 23.62 28.83 -8.71
CA GLU A 38 23.40 30.27 -8.54
C GLU A 38 22.14 30.59 -7.69
N PRO A 39 22.22 31.57 -6.78
CA PRO A 39 21.05 32.04 -6.04
C PRO A 39 19.95 32.55 -7.00
N GLY A 40 18.79 31.90 -6.99
CA GLY A 40 17.65 32.23 -7.86
C GLY A 40 17.47 31.30 -9.07
N ALA A 41 18.38 30.35 -9.33
CA ALA A 41 18.22 29.35 -10.39
C ALA A 41 16.99 28.45 -10.16
N GLU A 42 16.75 28.06 -8.90
CA GLU A 42 15.59 27.24 -8.51
C GLU A 42 14.25 27.97 -8.74
N GLU A 43 14.18 29.27 -8.40
CA GLU A 43 12.98 30.09 -8.62
C GLU A 43 12.69 30.24 -10.11
N ARG A 44 13.74 30.51 -10.90
CA ARG A 44 13.66 30.55 -12.37
C ARG A 44 13.24 29.20 -12.95
N PHE A 45 13.74 28.09 -12.40
CA PHE A 45 13.38 26.74 -12.84
C PHE A 45 11.89 26.43 -12.60
N LYS A 46 11.35 26.84 -11.45
CA LYS A 46 9.92 26.72 -11.14
C LYS A 46 9.07 27.54 -12.12
N GLU A 47 9.48 28.78 -12.40
CA GLU A 47 8.78 29.69 -13.32
C GLU A 47 8.70 29.13 -14.76
N ILE A 48 9.81 28.61 -15.31
CA ILE A 48 9.80 28.01 -16.66
C ILE A 48 9.03 26.70 -16.73
N SER A 49 8.99 25.94 -15.63
CA SER A 49 8.28 24.66 -15.57
C SER A 49 6.77 24.87 -15.57
N GLU A 50 6.30 25.85 -14.79
CA GLU A 50 4.92 26.29 -14.79
C GLU A 50 4.48 26.83 -16.16
N ALA A 51 5.32 27.67 -16.79
CA ALA A 51 5.09 28.17 -18.14
C ALA A 51 4.96 27.04 -19.17
N TYR A 52 5.84 26.04 -19.12
CA TYR A 52 5.80 24.90 -20.04
C TYR A 52 4.57 24.02 -19.83
N GLN A 53 4.15 23.76 -18.59
CA GLN A 53 2.95 22.97 -18.31
C GLN A 53 1.70 23.60 -18.95
N VAL A 54 1.56 24.92 -18.85
CA VAL A 54 0.40 25.63 -19.41
C VAL A 54 0.47 25.73 -20.93
N LEU A 55 1.66 26.03 -21.49
CA LEU A 55 1.81 26.27 -22.92
C LEU A 55 1.96 24.99 -23.76
N SER A 56 2.29 23.85 -23.15
CA SER A 56 2.43 22.56 -23.84
C SER A 56 1.10 21.86 -24.08
N ASP A 57 0.08 22.11 -23.23
CA ASP A 57 -1.27 21.60 -23.42
C ASP A 57 -2.09 22.55 -24.34
N PRO A 58 -2.66 22.06 -25.45
CA PRO A 58 -3.36 22.91 -26.41
C PRO A 58 -4.58 23.65 -25.83
N ASP A 59 -5.28 23.07 -24.86
CA ASP A 59 -6.49 23.66 -24.31
C ASP A 59 -6.17 24.64 -23.17
N GLN A 60 -5.17 24.33 -22.34
CA GLN A 60 -4.61 25.27 -21.37
C GLN A 60 -3.95 26.46 -22.06
N ARG A 61 -3.22 26.24 -23.15
CA ARG A 61 -2.62 27.32 -23.95
C ARG A 61 -3.70 28.26 -24.50
N LYS A 62 -4.79 27.72 -25.06
CA LYS A 62 -5.91 28.55 -25.54
C LYS A 62 -6.55 29.37 -24.41
N LYS A 63 -6.75 28.76 -23.23
CA LYS A 63 -7.28 29.47 -22.05
C LYS A 63 -6.32 30.59 -21.64
N TYR A 64 -5.02 30.30 -21.58
CA TYR A 64 -3.99 31.28 -21.26
C TYR A 64 -3.89 32.42 -22.28
N ASP A 65 -3.93 32.10 -23.58
CA ASP A 65 -3.89 33.09 -24.67
C ASP A 65 -5.09 34.05 -24.62
N ARG A 66 -6.23 33.57 -24.11
CA ARG A 66 -7.47 34.35 -24.03
C ARG A 66 -7.63 35.13 -22.73
N PHE A 67 -7.23 34.56 -21.60
CA PHE A 67 -7.50 35.09 -20.26
C PHE A 67 -6.24 35.54 -19.51
N GLY A 68 -5.05 35.34 -20.08
CA GLY A 68 -3.77 35.71 -19.47
C GLY A 68 -3.61 35.09 -18.08
N ALA A 69 -3.14 35.88 -17.11
CA ALA A 69 -2.93 35.43 -15.74
C ALA A 69 -4.22 34.95 -15.01
N ASP A 70 -5.40 35.34 -15.49
CA ASP A 70 -6.69 34.93 -14.91
C ASP A 70 -7.19 33.58 -15.42
N PHE A 71 -6.45 32.89 -16.29
CA PHE A 71 -6.85 31.59 -16.88
C PHE A 71 -7.20 30.52 -15.83
N ARG A 72 -6.60 30.59 -14.63
CA ARG A 72 -6.87 29.66 -13.50
C ARG A 72 -8.24 29.81 -12.87
N ARG A 73 -8.92 30.93 -13.12
CA ARG A 73 -10.27 31.20 -12.60
C ARG A 73 -11.35 30.68 -13.55
N VAL A 74 -10.95 30.18 -14.71
CA VAL A 74 -11.85 29.66 -15.74
C VAL A 74 -12.13 28.18 -15.44
N PRO A 75 -13.40 27.78 -15.22
CA PRO A 75 -13.78 26.39 -14.97
C PRO A 75 -13.30 25.43 -16.07
N ASP A 76 -13.10 24.16 -15.71
CA ASP A 76 -12.63 23.15 -16.67
C ASP A 76 -13.67 22.82 -17.76
N ASP A 77 -14.95 23.01 -17.46
CA ASP A 77 -16.12 22.85 -18.33
C ASP A 77 -16.46 24.10 -19.15
N PHE A 78 -15.50 25.01 -19.35
CA PHE A 78 -15.68 26.23 -20.14
C PHE A 78 -16.03 25.92 -21.61
N ASP A 79 -17.31 26.03 -21.94
CA ASP A 79 -17.82 26.02 -23.32
C ASP A 79 -17.81 27.44 -23.90
N GLU A 80 -16.99 27.64 -24.93
CA GLU A 80 -16.78 28.91 -25.63
C GLU A 80 -18.08 29.50 -26.21
N ARG A 81 -19.07 28.66 -26.55
CA ARG A 81 -20.38 29.11 -27.05
C ARG A 81 -21.27 29.69 -25.96
N ALA A 82 -21.08 29.29 -24.71
CA ALA A 82 -21.91 29.75 -23.59
C ALA A 82 -21.50 31.15 -23.10
N TYR A 83 -20.23 31.52 -23.21
CA TYR A 83 -19.72 32.81 -22.69
C TYR A 83 -19.93 33.99 -23.64
N ALA A 84 -20.02 33.75 -24.96
CA ALA A 84 -20.27 34.79 -25.95
C ALA A 84 -21.76 35.22 -26.04
N GLY A 85 -22.67 34.53 -25.35
CA GLY A 85 -24.12 34.66 -25.56
C GLY A 85 -24.97 35.15 -24.37
N ALA A 86 -24.43 35.28 -23.15
CA ALA A 86 -25.29 35.59 -22.00
C ALA A 86 -24.61 36.46 -20.95
N GLY A 87 -25.06 37.71 -20.86
CA GLY A 87 -24.92 38.47 -19.62
C GLY A 87 -25.80 37.85 -18.53
N GLY A 88 -25.24 37.59 -17.35
CA GLY A 88 -26.06 37.32 -16.17
C GLY A 88 -25.47 36.37 -15.13
N ARG A 89 -25.15 36.95 -13.97
CA ARG A 89 -25.28 36.40 -12.60
C ARG A 89 -24.56 35.08 -12.30
N VAL A 90 -23.38 35.22 -11.71
CA VAL A 90 -22.70 34.18 -10.92
C VAL A 90 -23.50 33.88 -9.66
N ARG A 91 -24.06 32.65 -9.57
CA ARG A 91 -24.65 32.09 -8.36
C ARG A 91 -23.54 31.39 -7.57
N ARG A 92 -23.29 31.87 -6.35
CA ARG A 92 -22.35 31.30 -5.37
C ARG A 92 -22.96 30.02 -4.77
N THR A 93 -22.36 28.86 -5.02
CA THR A 93 -22.57 27.63 -4.24
C THR A 93 -21.26 26.86 -4.06
N GLN A 94 -20.68 27.04 -2.87
CA GLN A 94 -20.10 26.05 -1.96
C GLN A 94 -19.34 24.81 -2.52
N ALA A 95 -18.01 24.90 -2.43
CA ALA A 95 -17.04 23.89 -1.94
C ALA A 95 -17.15 22.42 -2.39
N GLY A 96 -16.21 22.01 -3.24
CA GLY A 96 -15.68 20.65 -3.44
C GLY A 96 -14.16 20.75 -3.69
N PRO A 97 -13.37 19.71 -3.37
CA PRO A 97 -12.03 19.86 -2.79
C PRO A 97 -10.99 20.42 -3.75
N GLY A 98 -10.17 21.33 -3.20
CA GLY A 98 -9.13 22.04 -3.91
C GLY A 98 -8.05 21.12 -4.45
N PHE A 99 -7.73 21.31 -5.73
CA PHE A 99 -6.47 20.87 -6.32
C PHE A 99 -5.36 21.86 -5.91
N GLY A 100 -5.05 21.82 -4.62
CA GLY A 100 -3.89 22.40 -3.99
C GLY A 100 -3.22 21.28 -3.21
N GLY A 101 -2.59 20.35 -3.94
CA GLY A 101 -1.98 19.16 -3.37
C GLY A 101 -0.63 18.91 -4.02
N GLY A 102 0.42 19.32 -3.31
CA GLY A 102 1.65 18.54 -3.19
C GLY A 102 2.49 18.39 -4.46
N PHE A 103 3.33 19.38 -4.69
CA PHE A 103 4.64 19.21 -5.29
C PHE A 103 5.53 18.40 -4.32
N GLU A 104 5.25 17.11 -4.13
CA GLU A 104 6.06 16.19 -3.32
C GLU A 104 6.02 14.82 -4.02
N GLY A 105 7.04 14.50 -4.82
CA GLY A 105 7.16 13.16 -5.40
C GLY A 105 7.84 13.01 -6.76
N PHE A 106 8.59 14.01 -7.25
CA PHE A 106 9.52 13.78 -8.37
C PHE A 106 10.96 13.68 -7.86
N GLU A 107 11.20 12.68 -7.01
CA GLU A 107 12.53 12.10 -6.85
C GLU A 107 12.54 10.78 -7.63
N GLY A 108 13.20 10.78 -8.80
CA GLY A 108 13.62 9.53 -9.46
C GLY A 108 12.77 8.99 -10.62
N VAL A 109 11.83 9.75 -11.20
CA VAL A 109 11.16 9.32 -12.45
C VAL A 109 11.82 10.01 -13.64
N ASP A 110 12.55 9.24 -14.45
CA ASP A 110 13.13 9.70 -15.72
C ASP A 110 12.01 10.18 -16.66
N ILE A 111 11.91 11.50 -16.81
CA ILE A 111 10.91 12.18 -17.65
C ILE A 111 11.08 11.79 -19.13
N GLU A 112 12.25 11.29 -19.53
CA GLU A 112 12.57 10.87 -20.90
C GLU A 112 11.80 9.59 -21.33
N ASP A 113 11.51 8.68 -20.39
CA ASP A 113 10.69 7.48 -20.64
C ASP A 113 9.19 7.79 -20.67
N LEU A 114 8.75 8.76 -19.87
CA LEU A 114 7.36 9.22 -19.86
C LEU A 114 6.99 9.98 -21.17
N LEU A 115 7.94 10.73 -21.73
CA LEU A 115 7.75 11.52 -22.95
C LEU A 115 8.01 10.73 -24.24
N GLY A 116 8.88 9.72 -24.21
CA GLY A 116 9.11 8.81 -25.34
C GLY A 116 7.87 7.97 -25.71
N GLY A 117 7.01 7.67 -24.72
CA GLY A 117 5.74 6.98 -24.94
C GLY A 117 4.65 7.82 -25.61
N PHE A 118 4.70 9.15 -25.48
CA PHE A 118 3.62 10.04 -25.92
C PHE A 118 3.69 10.40 -27.42
N PHE A 119 4.87 10.30 -28.05
CA PHE A 119 5.10 10.76 -29.43
C PHE A 119 5.13 9.67 -30.52
N ARG A 120 4.87 8.40 -30.20
CA ARG A 120 4.66 7.35 -31.23
C ARG A 120 3.21 7.17 -31.68
N GLY A 121 2.27 7.97 -31.18
CA GLY A 121 0.83 7.69 -31.29
C GLY A 121 -0.04 8.69 -32.05
N ARG A 122 0.45 9.37 -33.09
CA ARG A 122 -0.44 10.14 -34.00
C ARG A 122 -0.69 9.37 -35.29
N GLY A 123 -1.53 8.33 -35.20
CA GLY A 123 -2.01 7.59 -36.37
C GLY A 123 -2.27 6.10 -36.16
N ALA A 124 -3.20 5.74 -35.27
CA ALA A 124 -4.02 4.52 -35.34
C ALA A 124 -4.87 4.43 -34.05
N GLY A 125 -6.20 4.46 -34.17
CA GLY A 125 -7.09 3.97 -33.12
C GLY A 125 -6.99 2.44 -33.03
N GLY A 126 -5.84 1.94 -32.60
CA GLY A 126 -5.60 0.52 -32.36
C GLY A 126 -6.24 0.07 -31.04
N PRO A 127 -6.53 -1.23 -30.87
CA PRO A 127 -7.06 -1.76 -29.63
C PRO A 127 -6.16 -1.41 -28.43
N VAL A 128 -6.73 -0.79 -27.39
CA VAL A 128 -6.02 -0.49 -26.13
C VAL A 128 -6.26 -1.66 -25.18
N ALA A 129 -5.20 -2.34 -24.76
CA ALA A 129 -5.29 -3.42 -23.77
C ALA A 129 -5.78 -2.88 -22.42
N GLY A 130 -6.54 -3.72 -21.70
CA GLY A 130 -6.96 -3.36 -20.36
C GLY A 130 -5.77 -3.31 -19.39
N ALA A 131 -5.74 -2.33 -18.51
CA ALA A 131 -4.69 -2.23 -17.48
C ALA A 131 -4.89 -3.27 -16.38
N ASP A 132 -3.79 -3.82 -15.86
CA ASP A 132 -3.83 -4.64 -14.66
C ASP A 132 -4.25 -3.80 -13.44
N GLN A 133 -4.99 -4.41 -12.53
CA GLN A 133 -5.47 -3.78 -11.29
C GLN A 133 -4.99 -4.57 -10.08
N GLU A 134 -4.79 -3.88 -8.96
CA GLU A 134 -4.51 -4.51 -7.68
C GLU A 134 -5.57 -4.11 -6.65
N ALA A 135 -5.96 -5.07 -5.81
CA ALA A 135 -6.83 -4.84 -4.66
C ALA A 135 -6.35 -5.64 -3.46
N GLU A 136 -6.61 -5.16 -2.25
CA GLU A 136 -6.26 -5.88 -1.04
C GLU A 136 -7.34 -6.89 -0.66
N LEU A 137 -6.92 -8.10 -0.29
CA LEU A 137 -7.78 -9.15 0.23
C LEU A 137 -7.43 -9.38 1.70
N GLU A 138 -8.23 -8.80 2.59
CA GLU A 138 -8.07 -9.02 4.02
C GLU A 138 -8.58 -10.40 4.45
N LEU A 139 -7.76 -11.16 5.17
CA LEU A 139 -8.09 -12.49 5.69
C LEU A 139 -7.76 -12.60 7.18
N THR A 140 -8.52 -13.41 7.91
CA THR A 140 -8.09 -13.90 9.22
C THR A 140 -7.04 -15.00 9.07
N VAL A 141 -6.34 -15.33 10.16
CA VAL A 141 -5.38 -16.44 10.16
C VAL A 141 -6.06 -17.78 9.85
N GLU A 142 -7.28 -17.98 10.36
CA GLU A 142 -8.07 -19.18 10.13
C GLU A 142 -8.54 -19.28 8.67
N GLU A 143 -8.94 -18.17 8.05
CA GLU A 143 -9.27 -18.11 6.63
C GLU A 143 -8.03 -18.40 5.78
N ALA A 144 -6.89 -17.80 6.11
CA ALA A 144 -5.64 -18.07 5.42
C ALA A 144 -5.20 -19.53 5.56
N TYR A 145 -5.41 -20.13 6.74
CA TYR A 145 -5.12 -21.55 7.00
C TYR A 145 -5.99 -22.48 6.16
N ARG A 146 -7.32 -22.30 6.19
CA ARG A 146 -8.27 -23.21 5.51
C ARG A 146 -8.32 -22.97 3.99
N GLY A 147 -8.15 -21.73 3.56
CA GLY A 147 -8.48 -21.30 2.20
C GLY A 147 -9.99 -21.43 1.90
N GLY A 148 -10.32 -21.62 0.64
CA GLY A 148 -11.68 -21.84 0.15
C GLY A 148 -12.19 -20.73 -0.77
N ARG A 149 -13.44 -20.87 -1.23
CA ARG A 149 -14.06 -19.88 -2.13
C ARG A 149 -14.64 -18.71 -1.34
N ARG A 150 -14.41 -17.50 -1.84
CA ARG A 150 -14.97 -16.27 -1.28
C ARG A 150 -15.54 -15.38 -2.38
N HIS A 151 -16.72 -14.84 -2.14
CA HIS A 151 -17.30 -13.80 -2.99
C HIS A 151 -16.84 -12.42 -2.49
N LEU A 152 -16.27 -11.61 -3.39
CA LEU A 152 -15.73 -10.28 -3.08
C LEU A 152 -16.38 -9.24 -3.98
N SER A 153 -16.78 -8.10 -3.43
CA SER A 153 -17.17 -6.94 -4.22
C SER A 153 -16.05 -5.91 -4.18
N ILE A 154 -15.51 -5.56 -5.36
CA ILE A 154 -14.44 -4.55 -5.48
C ILE A 154 -15.05 -3.32 -6.16
N GLY A 155 -14.90 -2.16 -5.51
CA GLY A 155 -15.48 -0.91 -6.00
C GLY A 155 -17.02 -0.85 -5.94
N GLY A 156 -17.68 -1.76 -5.21
CA GLY A 156 -19.13 -1.73 -4.97
C GLY A 156 -20.01 -2.24 -6.12
N GLU A 157 -19.45 -2.41 -7.31
CA GLU A 157 -20.24 -2.72 -8.52
C GLU A 157 -19.99 -4.13 -9.09
N ARG A 158 -18.80 -4.72 -8.86
CA ARG A 158 -18.42 -6.01 -9.46
C ARG A 158 -18.09 -7.06 -8.40
N GLY A 159 -18.84 -8.15 -8.43
CA GLY A 159 -18.63 -9.34 -7.62
C GLY A 159 -17.67 -10.33 -8.30
N TYR A 160 -16.76 -10.90 -7.52
CA TYR A 160 -15.77 -11.89 -7.97
C TYR A 160 -15.81 -13.10 -7.04
N ASP A 161 -15.90 -14.30 -7.62
CA ASP A 161 -15.69 -15.55 -6.90
C ASP A 161 -14.21 -15.93 -6.97
N VAL A 162 -13.56 -15.93 -5.81
CA VAL A 162 -12.12 -16.13 -5.69
C VAL A 162 -11.86 -17.41 -4.93
N ASP A 163 -11.06 -18.30 -5.52
CA ASP A 163 -10.54 -19.48 -4.83
C ASP A 163 -9.25 -19.13 -4.10
N ILE A 164 -9.29 -19.12 -2.78
CA ILE A 164 -8.17 -18.79 -1.91
C ILE A 164 -7.43 -20.09 -1.59
N PRO A 165 -6.16 -20.24 -1.99
CA PRO A 165 -5.39 -21.44 -1.65
C PRO A 165 -5.23 -21.59 -0.14
N ALA A 166 -5.36 -22.82 0.37
CA ALA A 166 -5.05 -23.13 1.76
C ALA A 166 -3.59 -22.80 2.08
N GLY A 167 -3.38 -22.08 3.17
CA GLY A 167 -2.07 -21.58 3.59
C GLY A 167 -1.56 -20.47 2.69
N VAL A 168 -2.41 -19.55 2.28
CA VAL A 168 -1.93 -18.29 1.68
C VAL A 168 -1.14 -17.49 2.73
N VAL A 169 -0.03 -16.87 2.33
CA VAL A 169 0.79 -16.04 3.23
C VAL A 169 0.51 -14.55 3.02
N ASP A 170 0.83 -13.74 4.00
CA ASP A 170 0.74 -12.28 3.88
C ASP A 170 1.59 -11.77 2.70
N GLY A 171 1.04 -10.83 1.93
CA GLY A 171 1.64 -10.28 0.71
C GLY A 171 1.56 -11.18 -0.52
N GLN A 172 1.02 -12.40 -0.42
CA GLN A 172 0.86 -13.28 -1.58
C GLN A 172 -0.16 -12.71 -2.58
N ARG A 173 0.18 -12.72 -3.87
CA ARG A 173 -0.68 -12.24 -4.96
C ARG A 173 -1.50 -13.39 -5.55
N ILE A 174 -2.82 -13.22 -5.62
CA ILE A 174 -3.76 -14.13 -6.29
C ILE A 174 -4.23 -13.46 -7.58
N ARG A 175 -3.96 -14.09 -8.73
CA ARG A 175 -4.32 -13.55 -10.05
C ARG A 175 -5.71 -14.02 -10.48
N LEU A 176 -6.55 -13.07 -10.85
CA LEU A 176 -7.83 -13.28 -11.53
C LEU A 176 -7.68 -12.84 -12.99
N ALA A 177 -7.48 -13.81 -13.88
CA ALA A 177 -7.16 -13.54 -15.28
C ALA A 177 -8.32 -12.83 -16.00
N GLY A 178 -8.02 -11.75 -16.71
CA GLY A 178 -8.99 -10.96 -17.48
C GLY A 178 -10.04 -10.21 -16.66
N GLN A 179 -9.83 -10.09 -15.34
CA GLN A 179 -10.76 -9.44 -14.40
C GLN A 179 -10.37 -8.01 -14.02
N GLY A 180 -9.30 -7.48 -14.62
CA GLY A 180 -8.80 -6.12 -14.43
C GLY A 180 -9.51 -5.09 -15.30
N GLY A 181 -8.75 -4.11 -15.79
CA GLY A 181 -9.25 -3.00 -16.59
C GLY A 181 -9.93 -3.44 -17.88
N ARG A 182 -10.95 -2.69 -18.31
CA ARG A 182 -11.61 -2.90 -19.60
C ARG A 182 -10.64 -2.58 -20.73
N ALA A 183 -10.61 -3.44 -21.75
CA ALA A 183 -9.93 -3.17 -23.01
C ALA A 183 -10.86 -2.40 -23.98
N SER A 184 -10.26 -1.69 -24.94
CA SER A 184 -10.96 -1.07 -26.07
C SER A 184 -10.73 -1.88 -27.35
N GLY A 185 -11.79 -2.02 -28.16
CA GLY A 185 -11.75 -2.84 -29.38
C GLY A 185 -11.66 -4.35 -29.08
N ASN A 186 -10.87 -5.08 -29.87
CA ASN A 186 -10.64 -6.53 -29.72
C ASN A 186 -9.46 -6.89 -28.81
N ALA A 187 -8.97 -5.96 -27.98
CA ALA A 187 -7.87 -6.23 -27.06
C ALA A 187 -8.34 -7.07 -25.85
N ALA A 188 -7.41 -7.82 -25.25
CA ALA A 188 -7.69 -8.56 -24.03
C ALA A 188 -7.85 -7.60 -22.82
N PRO A 189 -8.80 -7.86 -21.90
CA PRO A 189 -8.86 -7.15 -20.63
C PRO A 189 -7.61 -7.45 -19.79
N GLY A 190 -7.27 -6.52 -18.90
CA GLY A 190 -6.16 -6.70 -17.95
C GLY A 190 -6.51 -7.71 -16.86
N ASP A 191 -5.55 -8.03 -16.00
CA ASP A 191 -5.73 -8.93 -14.87
C ASP A 191 -6.02 -8.17 -13.58
N LEU A 192 -6.67 -8.86 -12.63
CA LEU A 192 -6.83 -8.35 -11.26
C LEU A 192 -5.95 -9.18 -10.32
N TYR A 193 -5.07 -8.52 -9.59
CA TYR A 193 -4.23 -9.12 -8.56
C TYR A 193 -4.76 -8.79 -7.19
N LEU A 194 -5.12 -9.81 -6.43
CA LEU A 194 -5.49 -9.68 -5.03
C LEU A 194 -4.27 -9.89 -4.16
N VAL A 195 -3.84 -8.83 -3.46
CA VAL A 195 -2.73 -8.87 -2.51
C VAL A 195 -3.30 -9.27 -1.15
N VAL A 196 -2.89 -10.43 -0.64
CA VAL A 196 -3.38 -10.93 0.64
C VAL A 196 -2.82 -10.10 1.79
N ARG A 197 -3.71 -9.67 2.70
CA ARG A 197 -3.37 -9.00 3.97
C ARG A 197 -3.95 -9.82 5.12
N ILE A 198 -3.10 -10.43 5.93
CA ILE A 198 -3.57 -11.20 7.08
C ILE A 198 -3.72 -10.26 8.28
N LYS A 199 -4.93 -10.23 8.86
CA LYS A 199 -5.23 -9.39 10.02
C LYS A 199 -4.35 -9.77 11.21
N PRO A 200 -3.82 -8.79 11.97
CA PRO A 200 -3.17 -9.06 13.24
C PRO A 200 -4.06 -9.92 14.14
N HIS A 201 -3.48 -10.96 14.74
CA HIS A 201 -4.23 -11.92 15.54
C HIS A 201 -3.79 -11.90 17.01
N PRO A 202 -4.72 -11.92 18.00
CA PRO A 202 -4.37 -11.83 19.42
C PRO A 202 -3.54 -13.02 19.94
N ARG A 203 -3.64 -14.19 19.29
CA ARG A 203 -2.94 -15.42 19.69
C ARG A 203 -1.79 -15.82 18.77
N TYR A 204 -1.88 -15.49 17.49
CA TYR A 204 -1.00 -16.04 16.45
C TYR A 204 -0.08 -14.95 15.93
N ARG A 205 1.22 -15.21 15.98
CA ARG A 205 2.24 -14.39 15.32
C ARG A 205 2.75 -15.16 14.11
N LEU A 206 2.50 -14.64 12.91
CA LEU A 206 2.91 -15.28 11.66
C LEU A 206 4.31 -14.84 11.24
N SER A 207 5.12 -15.78 10.76
CA SER A 207 6.40 -15.53 10.11
C SER A 207 6.48 -16.40 8.86
N GLY A 208 6.07 -15.85 7.72
CA GLY A 208 5.87 -16.63 6.51
C GLY A 208 4.78 -17.68 6.73
N ARG A 209 5.18 -18.95 6.76
CA ARG A 209 4.26 -20.09 7.02
C ARG A 209 4.28 -20.56 8.46
N ASP A 210 5.27 -20.14 9.23
CA ASP A 210 5.41 -20.54 10.62
C ASP A 210 4.51 -19.69 11.51
N ILE A 211 3.98 -20.33 12.55
CA ILE A 211 3.08 -19.71 13.53
C ILE A 211 3.76 -19.75 14.88
N THR A 212 3.78 -18.63 15.60
CA THR A 212 4.20 -18.60 17.00
C THR A 212 3.00 -18.28 17.88
N VAL A 213 2.85 -19.04 18.96
CA VAL A 213 1.83 -18.84 19.99
C VAL A 213 2.48 -18.77 21.35
N ASP A 214 1.90 -17.96 22.23
CA ASP A 214 2.22 -18.07 23.64
C ASP A 214 1.51 -19.30 24.20
N LEU A 215 2.24 -20.09 24.97
CA LEU A 215 1.75 -21.25 25.70
C LEU A 215 1.74 -20.94 27.20
N PRO A 216 0.60 -20.44 27.73
CA PRO A 216 0.45 -20.25 29.16
C PRO A 216 0.57 -21.57 29.89
N VAL A 217 1.44 -21.63 30.89
CA VAL A 217 1.54 -22.76 31.80
C VAL A 217 1.60 -22.26 33.22
N SER A 218 1.08 -23.04 34.16
CA SER A 218 1.24 -22.78 35.59
C SER A 218 2.67 -23.08 36.07
N PRO A 219 3.09 -22.57 37.24
CA PRO A 219 4.44 -22.81 37.75
C PRO A 219 4.70 -24.29 38.03
N TRP A 220 3.69 -25.04 38.49
CA TRP A 220 3.82 -26.46 38.77
C TRP A 220 3.83 -27.31 37.49
N GLU A 221 3.07 -26.95 36.44
CA GLU A 221 3.18 -27.62 35.13
C GLU A 221 4.57 -27.41 34.52
N ALA A 222 5.14 -26.22 34.67
CA ALA A 222 6.48 -25.90 34.20
C ALA A 222 7.57 -26.64 35.00
N ALA A 223 7.43 -26.69 36.33
CA ALA A 223 8.38 -27.34 37.23
C ALA A 223 8.34 -28.87 37.13
N LEU A 224 7.14 -29.47 37.18
CA LEU A 224 6.94 -30.93 37.24
C LEU A 224 6.85 -31.57 35.85
N GLY A 225 6.59 -30.76 34.81
CA GLY A 225 6.25 -31.22 33.49
C GLY A 225 4.76 -31.56 33.38
N ALA A 226 4.20 -31.34 32.19
CA ALA A 226 2.78 -31.53 31.93
C ALA A 226 2.52 -31.80 30.45
N THR A 227 1.33 -32.31 30.16
CA THR A 227 0.79 -32.32 28.80
C THR A 227 -0.32 -31.30 28.75
N VAL A 228 -0.11 -30.20 28.02
CA VAL A 228 -1.03 -29.06 27.94
C VAL A 228 -1.63 -28.94 26.54
N PRO A 229 -2.90 -28.54 26.39
CA PRO A 229 -3.50 -28.29 25.10
C PRO A 229 -2.98 -26.96 24.51
N VAL A 230 -2.75 -26.95 23.20
CA VAL A 230 -2.39 -25.77 22.41
C VAL A 230 -3.40 -25.63 21.30
N LEU A 231 -4.02 -24.46 21.21
CA LEU A 231 -4.94 -24.14 20.13
C LEU A 231 -4.15 -23.71 18.90
N THR A 232 -4.26 -24.50 17.83
CA THR A 232 -3.74 -24.19 16.49
C THR A 232 -4.90 -23.74 15.59
N PRO A 233 -4.64 -23.09 14.44
CA PRO A 233 -5.70 -22.81 13.47
C PRO A 233 -6.39 -24.06 12.91
N GLY A 234 -5.71 -25.22 12.96
CA GLY A 234 -6.22 -26.51 12.54
C GLY A 234 -6.98 -27.30 13.60
N GLY A 235 -6.92 -26.88 14.87
CA GLY A 235 -7.57 -27.56 15.99
C GLY A 235 -6.72 -27.55 17.27
N GLU A 236 -7.17 -28.27 18.28
CA GLU A 236 -6.41 -28.43 19.53
C GLU A 236 -5.38 -29.56 19.39
N VAL A 237 -4.13 -29.30 19.77
CA VAL A 237 -3.05 -30.28 19.81
C VAL A 237 -2.44 -30.33 21.20
N LYS A 238 -2.17 -31.53 21.71
CA LYS A 238 -1.52 -31.72 23.01
C LYS A 238 0.00 -31.62 22.89
N VAL A 239 0.63 -30.82 23.74
CA VAL A 239 2.08 -30.63 23.76
C VAL A 239 2.64 -31.02 25.12
N ARG A 240 3.75 -31.75 25.10
CA ARG A 240 4.49 -32.11 26.31
C ARG A 240 5.45 -30.99 26.69
N VAL A 241 5.20 -30.37 27.84
CA VAL A 241 6.10 -29.45 28.53
C VAL A 241 7.01 -30.30 29.43
N ALA A 242 8.32 -30.19 29.22
CA ALA A 242 9.29 -30.92 30.03
C ALA A 242 9.36 -30.31 31.45
N ALA A 243 9.65 -31.15 32.45
CA ALA A 243 9.97 -30.67 33.80
C ALA A 243 11.14 -29.67 33.77
N GLY A 244 11.09 -28.67 34.64
CA GLY A 244 12.06 -27.56 34.65
C GLY A 244 11.98 -26.64 33.43
N SER A 245 10.83 -26.57 32.74
CA SER A 245 10.65 -25.58 31.66
C SER A 245 10.50 -24.18 32.22
N SER A 246 11.03 -23.18 31.52
CA SER A 246 10.94 -21.77 31.89
C SER A 246 10.35 -20.94 30.77
N THR A 247 9.92 -19.72 31.08
CA THR A 247 9.43 -18.75 30.09
C THR A 247 10.45 -18.54 28.98
N GLY A 248 9.97 -18.44 27.73
CA GLY A 248 10.80 -18.28 26.54
C GLY A 248 11.28 -19.61 25.92
N ARG A 249 11.10 -20.75 26.60
CA ARG A 249 11.35 -22.05 25.98
C ARG A 249 10.40 -22.27 24.79
N ARG A 250 10.95 -22.54 23.61
CA ARG A 250 10.18 -22.78 22.37
C ARG A 250 10.00 -24.27 22.12
N LEU A 251 8.75 -24.71 22.02
CA LEU A 251 8.37 -26.08 21.66
C LEU A 251 7.88 -26.09 20.21
N ARG A 252 8.53 -26.87 19.34
CA ARG A 252 8.18 -26.95 17.91
C ARG A 252 7.21 -28.11 17.66
N LEU A 253 6.04 -27.77 17.14
CA LEU A 253 5.04 -28.71 16.63
C LEU A 253 5.17 -28.74 15.11
N ARG A 254 5.71 -29.84 14.59
CA ARG A 254 6.04 -29.96 13.16
C ARG A 254 4.77 -30.08 12.32
N GLY A 255 4.67 -29.26 11.28
CA GLY A 255 3.54 -29.29 10.35
C GLY A 255 2.24 -28.63 10.85
N GLU A 256 2.26 -28.04 12.04
CA GLU A 256 1.09 -27.38 12.65
C GLU A 256 1.02 -25.87 12.32
N GLY A 257 1.88 -25.37 11.42
CA GLY A 257 1.82 -24.00 10.90
C GLY A 257 0.83 -23.86 9.73
N LEU A 258 1.00 -22.84 8.89
CA LEU A 258 0.17 -22.70 7.69
C LEU A 258 0.45 -23.84 6.69
N PRO A 259 -0.59 -24.47 6.10
CA PRO A 259 -0.40 -25.58 5.17
C PRO A 259 0.29 -25.12 3.89
N ASN A 260 0.83 -26.06 3.11
CA ASN A 260 1.42 -25.75 1.81
C ASN A 260 1.12 -26.91 0.86
N PRO A 261 0.03 -26.85 0.07
CA PRO A 261 -0.36 -27.95 -0.80
C PRO A 261 0.70 -28.35 -1.85
N LYS A 262 1.65 -27.45 -2.16
CA LYS A 262 2.69 -27.66 -3.16
C LYS A 262 4.07 -27.93 -2.55
N GLY A 263 4.17 -28.10 -1.24
CA GLY A 263 5.46 -28.26 -0.58
C GLY A 263 5.35 -28.57 0.90
N LYS A 264 6.36 -28.17 1.67
CA LYS A 264 6.38 -28.41 3.11
C LYS A 264 5.47 -27.40 3.84
N PRO A 265 4.59 -27.84 4.75
CA PRO A 265 3.84 -26.93 5.62
C PRO A 265 4.80 -26.19 6.57
N GLY A 266 4.32 -25.07 7.11
CA GLY A 266 4.99 -24.38 8.21
C GLY A 266 4.89 -25.16 9.51
N ASP A 267 5.65 -24.72 10.51
CA ASP A 267 5.60 -25.27 11.86
C ASP A 267 4.95 -24.29 12.84
N LEU A 268 4.44 -24.83 13.95
CA LEU A 268 3.99 -24.02 15.07
C LEU A 268 5.03 -24.04 16.19
N TYR A 269 5.34 -22.87 16.73
CA TYR A 269 6.22 -22.69 17.88
C TYR A 269 5.40 -22.22 19.07
N ALA A 270 5.20 -23.12 20.02
CA ALA A 270 4.60 -22.83 21.31
C ALA A 270 5.67 -22.31 22.26
N GLU A 271 5.64 -21.01 22.55
CA GLU A 271 6.57 -20.35 23.45
C GLU A 271 6.01 -20.36 24.87
N VAL A 272 6.68 -21.10 25.76
CA VAL A 272 6.25 -21.24 27.16
C VAL A 272 6.21 -19.88 27.83
N ARG A 273 5.09 -19.58 28.51
CA ARG A 273 4.94 -18.43 29.41
C ARG A 273 4.41 -18.92 30.75
N VAL A 274 5.27 -18.91 31.77
CA VAL A 274 4.86 -19.28 33.12
C VAL A 274 4.03 -18.15 33.72
N LEU A 275 2.76 -18.44 34.04
CA LEU A 275 1.84 -17.49 34.65
C LEU A 275 1.57 -17.86 36.10
N VAL A 276 1.60 -16.87 36.99
CA VAL A 276 1.27 -17.05 38.41
C VAL A 276 -0.17 -16.59 38.66
N PRO A 277 -0.96 -17.29 39.49
CA PRO A 277 -2.31 -16.85 39.85
C PRO A 277 -2.32 -15.43 40.43
N LYS A 278 -3.25 -14.57 39.97
CA LYS A 278 -3.38 -13.18 40.47
C LYS A 278 -3.85 -13.09 41.92
N LYS A 279 -4.55 -14.13 42.41
CA LYS A 279 -5.06 -14.24 43.77
C LYS A 279 -4.80 -15.67 44.24
N LEU A 280 -4.30 -15.80 45.46
CA LEU A 280 -4.06 -17.08 46.11
C LEU A 280 -5.06 -17.26 47.25
N GLY A 281 -5.68 -18.43 47.31
CA GLY A 281 -6.43 -18.88 48.49
C GLY A 281 -5.52 -19.11 49.69
N LYS A 282 -6.11 -19.30 50.87
CA LYS A 282 -5.35 -19.51 52.12
C LYS A 282 -4.37 -20.69 52.00
N ARG A 283 -4.86 -21.85 51.55
CA ARG A 283 -4.02 -23.05 51.43
C ARG A 283 -2.96 -22.94 50.34
N GLU A 284 -3.26 -22.30 49.21
CA GLU A 284 -2.28 -22.09 48.14
C GLU A 284 -1.13 -21.20 48.62
N ARG A 285 -1.45 -20.13 49.37
CA ARG A 285 -0.44 -19.26 49.99
C ARG A 285 0.47 -20.04 50.92
N GLU A 286 -0.09 -20.83 51.83
CA GLU A 286 0.69 -21.68 52.76
C GLU A 286 1.66 -22.58 51.98
N LEU A 287 1.21 -23.22 50.90
CA LEU A 287 2.07 -24.09 50.07
C LEU A 287 3.19 -23.32 49.35
N PHE A 288 2.92 -22.11 48.86
CA PHE A 288 3.95 -21.27 48.25
C PHE A 288 4.97 -20.76 49.28
N GLU A 289 4.54 -20.47 50.52
CA GLU A 289 5.43 -20.09 51.62
C GLU A 289 6.32 -21.26 52.05
N GLU A 290 5.75 -22.47 52.17
CA GLU A 290 6.50 -23.70 52.42
C GLU A 290 7.54 -23.95 51.31
N LEU A 291 7.14 -23.84 50.03
CA LEU A 291 8.05 -23.98 48.89
C LEU A 291 9.18 -22.94 48.92
N ALA A 292 8.85 -21.68 49.22
CA ALA A 292 9.84 -20.60 49.30
C ALA A 292 10.84 -20.81 50.45
N ALA A 293 10.43 -21.43 51.55
CA ALA A 293 11.30 -21.71 52.69
C ALA A 293 12.29 -22.87 52.43
N VAL A 294 11.91 -23.85 51.61
CA VAL A 294 12.74 -25.04 51.34
C VAL A 294 13.54 -24.95 50.05
N SER A 295 13.14 -24.11 49.09
CA SER A 295 13.78 -23.98 47.79
C SER A 295 15.09 -23.20 47.87
N ASP A 296 16.14 -23.71 47.23
CA ASP A 296 17.44 -23.05 47.05
C ASP A 296 17.57 -22.33 45.68
N PHE A 297 16.52 -22.35 44.87
CA PHE A 297 16.51 -21.77 43.53
C PHE A 297 16.51 -20.23 43.56
N ASP A 298 17.58 -19.61 43.06
CA ASP A 298 17.69 -18.15 42.89
C ASP A 298 17.75 -17.76 41.39
N PRO A 299 16.64 -17.29 40.80
CA PRO A 299 16.58 -16.95 39.38
C PRO A 299 17.38 -15.69 38.98
N ARG A 300 18.08 -15.03 39.93
CA ARG A 300 18.87 -13.80 39.68
C ARG A 300 20.39 -14.04 39.77
N ARG A 301 20.83 -15.28 40.01
CA ARG A 301 22.26 -15.62 40.08
C ARG A 301 22.95 -15.79 38.73
N SER A 302 22.19 -15.81 37.64
CA SER A 302 22.69 -15.89 36.26
C SER A 302 22.88 -14.51 35.65
#